data_AF-A0A5X1QHS2-F1
#
_entry.id   AF-A0A5X1QHS2-F1
#
_cell.length_a   1.000
_cell.length_b   1.000
_cell.length_c   1.000
_cell.angle_alpha   90.00
_cell.angle_beta   90.00
_cell.angle_gamma   90.00
#
_symmetry.space_group_name_H-M   'P 1'
#
loop_
_entity.id
_entity.type
_entity.pdbx_description
1 polymer ?
#
loop_
_entity_poly.entity_id
_entity_poly.type
_entity_poly.pdbx_seq_one_letter_code
_entity_poly.pdbx_strand_id
1 'polypeptide(L)'
;MITENNINIELEKLFDNILRKSSIRPPIEVGKNNDLISDFHSKCEKFKDCLKEYLTNNDKILAHRVRSRLKVIQSLQDGIINCLECFLTGDIKSAYDCFELMLKPQFISRHIKNICIPLTEMCNSQRPLFRVRKSDRPLSTRKDIFHIPFNQRHLVRAQRYSVAGLPCLYLGTSLYICWREM
;
A
#
# COMPACT_ATOMS: atom_id res chain seq x y z
N MET A 1 -25.58 -13.59 -14.58
CA MET A 1 -26.03 -13.54 -13.16
C MET A 1 -25.71 -14.82 -12.39
N ILE A 2 -26.17 -16.03 -12.77
CA ILE A 2 -25.90 -17.28 -12.00
C ILE A 2 -24.40 -17.63 -11.92
N THR A 3 -23.65 -17.42 -13.00
CA THR A 3 -22.20 -17.69 -13.08
C THR A 3 -21.34 -16.73 -12.25
N GLU A 4 -21.70 -15.44 -12.17
CA GLU A 4 -20.96 -14.46 -11.36
C GLU A 4 -21.18 -14.69 -9.87
N ASN A 5 -22.40 -15.02 -9.47
CA ASN A 5 -22.71 -15.31 -8.07
C ASN A 5 -21.93 -16.54 -7.57
N ASN A 6 -21.83 -17.58 -8.41
CA ASN A 6 -21.04 -18.77 -8.11
C ASN A 6 -19.52 -18.47 -8.01
N ILE A 7 -18.98 -17.58 -8.85
CA ILE A 7 -17.58 -17.17 -8.78
C ILE A 7 -17.30 -16.38 -7.49
N ASN A 8 -18.21 -15.52 -7.07
CA ASN A 8 -18.07 -14.75 -5.83
C ASN A 8 -18.02 -15.68 -4.59
N ILE A 9 -18.90 -16.67 -4.54
CA ILE A 9 -18.90 -17.67 -3.46
C ILE A 9 -17.60 -18.48 -3.45
N GLU A 10 -17.09 -18.88 -4.62
CA GLU A 10 -15.79 -19.58 -4.70
C GLU A 10 -14.62 -18.68 -4.29
N LEU A 11 -14.66 -17.39 -4.64
CA LEU A 11 -13.67 -16.40 -4.21
C LEU A 11 -13.67 -16.21 -2.70
N GLU A 12 -14.84 -16.05 -2.07
CA GLU A 12 -14.96 -15.92 -0.62
C GLU A 12 -14.37 -17.14 0.10
N LYS A 13 -14.71 -18.35 -0.36
CA LYS A 13 -14.14 -19.60 0.19
C LYS A 13 -12.62 -19.66 0.03
N LEU A 14 -12.09 -19.19 -1.10
CA LEU A 14 -10.64 -19.13 -1.32
C LEU A 14 -9.98 -18.14 -0.35
N PHE A 15 -10.54 -16.94 -0.16
CA PHE A 15 -10.02 -15.96 0.79
C PHE A 15 -10.08 -16.47 2.23
N ASP A 16 -11.18 -17.10 2.63
CA ASP A 16 -11.30 -17.71 3.96
C ASP A 16 -10.26 -18.79 4.18
N ASN A 17 -10.01 -19.63 3.18
CA ASN A 17 -8.97 -20.65 3.24
C ASN A 17 -7.57 -20.03 3.40
N ILE A 18 -7.26 -19.02 2.58
CA ILE A 18 -6.00 -18.27 2.67
C ILE A 18 -5.84 -17.67 4.08
N LEU A 19 -6.85 -16.99 4.61
CA LEU A 19 -6.77 -16.36 5.94
C LEU A 19 -6.63 -17.37 7.09
N ARG A 20 -7.12 -18.60 6.91
CA ARG A 20 -6.98 -19.68 7.90
C ARG A 20 -5.62 -20.38 7.83
N LYS A 21 -5.09 -20.59 6.62
CA LYS A 21 -3.85 -21.37 6.39
C LYS A 21 -2.58 -20.54 6.34
N SER A 22 -2.67 -19.26 6.06
CA SER A 22 -1.51 -18.38 5.95
C SER A 22 -1.38 -17.47 7.18
N SER A 23 -0.15 -17.06 7.47
CA SER A 23 0.17 -16.10 8.54
C SER A 23 -0.08 -14.64 8.14
N ILE A 24 -1.02 -14.40 7.22
CA ILE A 24 -1.37 -13.06 6.72
C ILE A 24 -2.70 -12.54 7.31
N ARG A 25 -3.28 -13.26 8.29
CA ARG A 25 -4.45 -12.78 9.03
C ARG A 25 -4.05 -11.61 9.93
N PRO A 26 -4.76 -10.47 9.89
CA PRO A 26 -4.48 -9.34 10.79
C PRO A 26 -4.73 -9.68 12.27
N PRO A 27 -3.96 -9.10 13.22
CA PRO A 27 -2.79 -8.26 12.96
C PRO A 27 -1.59 -9.08 12.45
N ILE A 28 -0.91 -8.57 11.42
CA ILE A 28 0.27 -9.22 10.84
C ILE A 28 1.50 -8.78 11.62
N GLU A 29 2.11 -9.70 12.37
CA GLU A 29 3.29 -9.43 13.19
C GLU A 29 4.54 -10.11 12.61
N VAL A 30 5.70 -9.48 12.75
CA VAL A 30 6.98 -10.09 12.37
C VAL A 30 7.31 -11.20 13.37
N GLY A 31 7.66 -12.40 12.88
CA GLY A 31 8.04 -13.51 13.75
C GLY A 31 9.25 -13.15 14.63
N LYS A 32 9.26 -13.59 15.90
CA LYS A 32 10.25 -13.19 16.92
C LYS A 32 11.73 -13.37 16.53
N ASN A 33 12.04 -14.20 15.53
CA ASN A 33 13.40 -14.50 15.07
C ASN A 33 13.62 -14.21 13.58
N ASN A 34 12.65 -13.55 12.92
CA ASN A 34 12.78 -13.20 11.51
C ASN A 34 13.12 -11.72 11.37
N ASP A 35 13.97 -11.39 10.41
CA ASP A 35 14.06 -10.02 9.92
C ASP A 35 12.86 -9.67 9.04
N LEU A 36 12.67 -8.38 8.77
CA LEU A 36 11.53 -7.89 7.99
C LEU A 36 11.43 -8.52 6.59
N ILE A 37 12.56 -8.72 5.91
CA ILE A 37 12.61 -9.23 4.53
C ILE A 37 12.30 -10.73 4.53
N SER A 38 12.97 -11.51 5.38
CA SER A 38 12.74 -12.97 5.46
C SER A 38 11.32 -13.29 5.91
N ASP A 39 10.77 -12.51 6.84
CA ASP A 39 9.39 -12.65 7.29
C ASP A 39 8.38 -12.33 6.20
N PHE A 40 8.58 -11.21 5.48
CA PHE A 40 7.77 -10.84 4.32
C PHE A 40 7.80 -11.92 3.23
N HIS A 41 8.99 -12.39 2.86
CA HIS A 41 9.17 -13.46 1.88
C HIS A 41 8.41 -14.73 2.30
N SER A 42 8.62 -15.20 3.53
CA SER A 42 7.97 -16.39 4.08
C SER A 42 6.44 -16.29 4.05
N LYS A 43 5.88 -15.12 4.39
CA LYS A 43 4.44 -14.87 4.30
C LYS A 43 3.93 -14.89 2.86
N CYS A 44 4.66 -14.30 1.92
CA CYS A 44 4.33 -14.34 0.50
C CYS A 44 4.39 -15.78 -0.07
N GLU A 45 5.37 -16.60 0.32
CA GLU A 45 5.41 -18.02 -0.08
C GLU A 45 4.19 -18.78 0.42
N LYS A 46 3.85 -18.66 1.71
CA LYS A 46 2.65 -19.31 2.27
C LYS A 46 1.37 -18.88 1.56
N PHE A 47 1.25 -17.60 1.21
CA PHE A 47 0.14 -17.10 0.41
C PHE A 47 0.10 -17.75 -0.98
N LYS A 48 1.24 -17.78 -1.69
CA LYS A 48 1.34 -18.44 -3.00
C LYS A 48 1.06 -19.95 -2.92
N ASP A 49 1.47 -20.62 -1.85
CA ASP A 49 1.23 -22.05 -1.67
C ASP A 49 -0.25 -22.35 -1.48
N CYS A 50 -1.00 -21.51 -0.74
CA CYS A 50 -2.45 -21.62 -0.68
C CYS A 50 -3.10 -21.48 -2.06
N LEU A 51 -2.60 -20.56 -2.89
CA LEU A 51 -3.08 -20.40 -4.27
C LEU A 51 -2.73 -21.59 -5.15
N LYS A 52 -1.51 -22.13 -5.05
CA LYS A 52 -1.08 -23.34 -5.78
C LYS A 52 -1.92 -24.55 -5.38
N GLU A 53 -2.18 -24.75 -4.08
CA GLU A 53 -3.05 -25.81 -3.58
C GLU A 53 -4.46 -25.70 -4.16
N TYR A 54 -5.02 -24.48 -4.19
CA TYR A 54 -6.31 -24.23 -4.83
C TYR A 54 -6.30 -24.59 -6.31
N LEU A 55 -5.24 -24.26 -7.05
CA LEU A 55 -5.09 -24.56 -8.48
C LEU A 55 -4.95 -26.06 -8.78
N THR A 56 -4.39 -26.85 -7.87
CA THR A 56 -4.29 -28.31 -8.03
C THR A 56 -5.66 -28.98 -7.89
N ASN A 57 -6.51 -28.43 -7.00
CA ASN A 57 -7.82 -29.01 -6.66
C ASN A 57 -8.97 -28.47 -7.51
N ASN A 58 -8.74 -27.48 -8.39
CA ASN A 58 -9.79 -26.80 -9.15
C ASN A 58 -9.30 -26.46 -10.57
N ASP A 59 -10.15 -26.71 -11.58
CA ASP A 59 -9.87 -26.37 -12.98
C ASP A 59 -10.94 -25.47 -13.62
N LYS A 60 -11.68 -24.73 -12.78
CA LYS A 60 -12.75 -23.83 -13.23
C LYS A 60 -12.20 -22.46 -13.67
N ILE A 61 -13.11 -21.60 -14.13
CA ILE A 61 -12.82 -20.20 -14.53
C ILE A 61 -11.99 -19.45 -13.48
N LEU A 62 -12.30 -19.62 -12.19
CA LEU A 62 -11.56 -18.96 -11.11
C LEU A 62 -10.09 -19.46 -11.03
N ALA A 63 -9.84 -20.75 -11.20
CA ALA A 63 -8.49 -21.31 -11.25
C ALA A 63 -7.66 -20.70 -12.40
N HIS A 64 -8.25 -20.56 -13.59
CA HIS A 64 -7.59 -19.86 -14.70
C HIS A 64 -7.23 -18.41 -14.35
N ARG A 65 -8.16 -17.68 -13.70
CA ARG A 65 -7.91 -16.31 -13.23
C ARG A 65 -6.78 -16.26 -12.20
N VAL A 66 -6.80 -17.12 -11.19
CA VAL A 66 -5.77 -17.21 -10.14
C VAL A 66 -4.39 -17.51 -10.74
N ARG A 67 -4.31 -18.46 -11.69
CA ARG A 67 -3.05 -18.82 -12.36
C ARG A 67 -2.39 -17.62 -13.05
N SER A 68 -3.18 -16.76 -13.68
CA SER A 68 -2.67 -15.52 -14.29
C SER A 68 -2.12 -14.52 -13.27
N ARG A 69 -2.60 -14.54 -12.02
CA ARG A 69 -2.17 -13.62 -10.95
C ARG A 69 -0.90 -14.07 -10.24
N LEU A 70 -0.58 -15.37 -10.22
CA LEU A 70 0.64 -15.85 -9.58
C LEU A 70 1.91 -15.18 -10.12
N LYS A 71 1.99 -14.93 -11.44
CA LYS A 71 3.13 -14.22 -12.05
C LYS A 71 3.22 -12.76 -11.58
N VAL A 72 2.08 -12.09 -11.45
CA VAL A 72 1.96 -10.71 -10.94
C VAL A 72 2.41 -10.67 -9.48
N ILE A 73 1.94 -11.61 -8.66
CA ILE A 73 2.28 -11.73 -7.23
C ILE A 73 3.79 -11.96 -7.07
N GLN A 74 4.37 -12.88 -7.85
CA GLN A 74 5.81 -13.13 -7.82
C GLN A 74 6.60 -11.86 -8.16
N SER A 75 6.25 -11.19 -9.27
CA SER A 75 6.95 -9.97 -9.70
C SER A 75 6.89 -8.85 -8.66
N LEU A 76 5.74 -8.71 -7.98
CA LEU A 76 5.56 -7.74 -6.89
C LEU A 76 6.35 -8.14 -5.64
N GLN A 77 6.37 -9.43 -5.27
CA GLN A 77 7.15 -9.92 -4.13
C GLN A 77 8.64 -9.62 -4.34
N ASP A 78 9.19 -9.99 -5.50
CA ASP A 78 10.60 -9.77 -5.81
C ASP A 78 10.95 -8.29 -5.83
N GLY A 79 10.09 -7.47 -6.43
CA GLY A 79 10.28 -6.02 -6.46
C GLY A 79 10.21 -5.38 -5.07
N ILE A 80 9.26 -5.78 -4.22
CA ILE A 80 9.14 -5.27 -2.85
C ILE A 80 10.36 -5.68 -2.01
N ILE A 81 10.83 -6.92 -2.13
CA ILE A 81 12.05 -7.39 -1.44
C ILE A 81 13.25 -6.52 -1.82
N ASN A 82 13.48 -6.32 -3.11
CA ASN A 82 14.59 -5.48 -3.59
C ASN A 82 14.46 -4.02 -3.09
N CYS A 83 13.25 -3.46 -3.06
CA CYS A 83 13.02 -2.13 -2.49
C CYS A 83 13.37 -2.07 -0.99
N LEU A 84 12.98 -3.09 -0.22
CA LEU A 84 13.28 -3.18 1.20
C LEU A 84 14.78 -3.34 1.45
N GLU A 85 15.47 -4.15 0.65
CA GLU A 85 16.93 -4.33 0.72
C GLU A 85 17.67 -3.00 0.49
N CYS A 86 17.35 -2.28 -0.59
CA CYS A 86 17.92 -0.95 -0.86
C CYS A 86 17.61 0.03 0.28
N PHE A 87 16.37 0.03 0.79
CA PHE A 87 15.97 0.95 1.86
C PHE A 87 16.72 0.66 3.16
N LEU A 88 16.81 -0.60 3.57
CA LEU A 88 17.45 -1.02 4.83
C LEU A 88 18.97 -0.89 4.79
N THR A 89 19.59 -0.92 3.60
CA THR A 89 21.02 -0.63 3.41
C THR A 89 21.33 0.87 3.31
N GLY A 90 20.30 1.73 3.35
CA GLY A 90 20.44 3.19 3.32
C GLY A 90 20.47 3.80 1.91
N ASP A 91 20.33 2.99 0.86
CA ASP A 91 20.21 3.49 -0.52
C ASP A 91 18.76 3.85 -0.85
N ILE A 92 18.32 4.97 -0.28
CA ILE A 92 16.96 5.49 -0.44
C ILE A 92 16.64 5.78 -1.91
N LYS A 93 17.62 6.28 -2.69
CA LYS A 93 17.42 6.58 -4.11
C LYS A 93 17.10 5.32 -4.89
N SER A 94 17.93 4.28 -4.75
CA SER A 94 17.69 3.02 -5.45
C SER A 94 16.40 2.34 -4.98
N ALA A 95 16.04 2.47 -3.70
CA ALA A 95 14.76 1.98 -3.21
C ALA A 95 13.56 2.65 -3.93
N TYR A 96 13.60 3.97 -4.11
CA TYR A 96 12.58 4.71 -4.87
C TYR A 96 12.57 4.30 -6.35
N ASP A 97 13.74 4.27 -7.00
CA ASP A 97 13.87 3.94 -8.42
C ASP A 97 13.34 2.52 -8.68
N CYS A 98 13.72 1.55 -7.83
CA CYS A 98 13.28 0.16 -7.95
C CYS A 98 11.76 0.04 -7.71
N PHE A 99 11.19 0.78 -6.76
CA PHE A 99 9.76 0.79 -6.50
C PHE A 99 8.97 1.33 -7.69
N GLU A 100 9.43 2.43 -8.29
CA GLU A 100 8.81 3.01 -9.48
C GLU A 100 8.86 2.02 -10.67
N LEU A 101 10.04 1.44 -10.92
CA LEU A 101 10.25 0.47 -11.99
C LEU A 101 9.39 -0.78 -11.81
N MET A 102 9.22 -1.27 -10.57
CA MET A 102 8.35 -2.41 -10.26
C MET A 102 6.88 -2.14 -10.62
N LEU A 103 6.39 -0.91 -10.44
CA LEU A 103 4.98 -0.55 -10.69
C LEU A 103 4.68 -0.22 -12.15
N LYS A 104 5.69 0.14 -12.93
CA LYS A 104 5.56 0.60 -14.33
C LYS A 104 4.91 -0.40 -15.31
N PRO A 105 5.17 -1.73 -15.25
CA PRO A 105 4.62 -2.67 -16.22
C PRO A 105 3.09 -2.67 -16.22
N GLN A 106 2.48 -2.71 -17.41
CA GLN A 106 1.02 -2.60 -17.57
C GLN A 106 0.24 -3.68 -16.83
N PHE A 107 0.80 -4.88 -16.73
CA PHE A 107 0.19 -6.00 -16.01
C PHE A 107 0.21 -5.81 -14.49
N ILE A 108 1.06 -4.93 -13.95
CA ILE A 108 1.05 -4.49 -12.55
C ILE A 108 0.17 -3.25 -12.39
N SER A 109 0.41 -2.20 -13.18
CA SER A 109 -0.23 -0.90 -13.01
C SER A 109 -1.76 -0.95 -13.17
N ARG A 110 -2.28 -1.87 -14.00
CA ARG A 110 -3.72 -2.15 -14.09
C ARG A 110 -4.32 -2.61 -12.76
N HIS A 111 -3.60 -3.43 -11.98
CA HIS A 111 -4.07 -3.87 -10.67
C HIS A 111 -4.09 -2.75 -9.65
N ILE A 112 -3.05 -1.91 -9.65
CA ILE A 112 -2.99 -0.73 -8.79
C ILE A 112 -4.18 0.20 -9.06
N LYS A 113 -4.49 0.48 -10.33
CA LYS A 113 -5.67 1.28 -10.70
C LYS A 113 -7.00 0.70 -10.19
N ASN A 114 -7.11 -0.62 -10.06
CA ASN A 114 -8.33 -1.26 -9.57
C ASN A 114 -8.49 -1.22 -8.04
N ILE A 115 -7.41 -1.00 -7.30
CA ILE A 115 -7.42 -0.89 -5.82
C ILE A 115 -7.28 0.54 -5.33
N CYS A 116 -7.01 1.49 -6.23
CA CYS A 116 -6.90 2.90 -5.92
C CYS A 116 -8.18 3.65 -6.28
N ILE A 117 -8.50 4.65 -5.47
CA ILE A 117 -9.57 5.60 -5.76
C ILE A 117 -8.92 6.86 -6.35
N PRO A 118 -9.35 7.33 -7.53
CA PRO A 118 -8.85 8.58 -8.09
C PRO A 118 -9.03 9.75 -7.12
N LEU A 119 -8.02 10.62 -7.03
CA LEU A 119 -8.07 11.77 -6.13
C LEU A 119 -9.26 12.69 -6.43
N THR A 120 -9.70 12.77 -7.68
CA THR A 120 -10.88 13.55 -8.11
C THR A 120 -12.20 13.05 -7.51
N GLU A 121 -12.27 11.76 -7.17
CA GLU A 121 -13.44 11.18 -6.49
C GLU A 121 -13.42 11.47 -4.98
N MET A 122 -12.23 11.65 -4.41
CA MET A 122 -12.03 11.98 -2.99
C MET A 122 -12.08 13.49 -2.71
N CYS A 123 -11.61 14.30 -3.64
CA CYS A 123 -11.48 15.75 -3.49
C CYS A 123 -11.99 16.48 -4.74
N ASN A 124 -13.00 17.31 -4.56
CA ASN A 124 -13.53 18.19 -5.61
C ASN A 124 -14.14 19.45 -4.97
N SER A 125 -14.73 20.34 -5.78
CA SER A 125 -15.33 21.59 -5.31
C SER A 125 -16.42 21.40 -4.26
N GLN A 126 -17.12 20.26 -4.27
CA GLN A 126 -18.17 19.94 -3.28
C GLN A 126 -17.63 19.16 -2.07
N ARG A 127 -16.47 18.52 -2.20
CA ARG A 127 -15.80 17.73 -1.17
C ARG A 127 -14.36 18.23 -1.00
N PRO A 128 -14.14 19.43 -0.44
CA PRO A 128 -12.79 19.93 -0.23
C PRO A 128 -12.09 19.11 0.86
N LEU A 129 -10.76 18.97 0.72
CA LEU A 129 -9.92 18.48 1.80
C LEU A 129 -9.48 19.64 2.70
N PHE A 130 -9.23 19.33 3.95
CA PHE A 130 -8.90 20.29 4.99
C PHE A 130 -7.48 20.07 5.49
N ARG A 131 -6.88 21.15 6.00
CA ARG A 131 -5.63 21.12 6.74
C ARG A 131 -5.75 22.01 7.95
N VAL A 132 -5.25 21.54 9.08
CA VAL A 132 -5.10 22.33 10.30
C VAL A 132 -3.61 22.36 10.64
N ARG A 133 -3.13 23.45 11.25
CA ARG A 133 -1.74 23.61 11.69
C ARG A 133 -1.72 24.23 13.08
N LYS A 134 -0.95 23.65 14.00
CA LYS A 134 -0.66 24.27 15.29
C LYS A 134 0.21 25.50 15.05
N SER A 135 -0.20 26.64 15.58
CA SER A 135 0.50 27.90 15.43
C SER A 135 0.42 28.69 16.71
N ASP A 136 1.56 29.21 17.17
CA ASP A 136 1.64 30.08 18.35
C ASP A 136 1.26 31.53 18.02
N ARG A 137 1.16 31.85 16.71
CA ARG A 137 0.70 33.14 16.19
C ARG A 137 -0.54 32.97 15.30
N PRO A 138 -1.41 33.98 15.21
CA PRO A 138 -2.51 33.96 14.25
C PRO A 138 -2.01 33.71 12.82
N LEU A 139 -2.72 32.87 12.07
CA LEU A 139 -2.45 32.60 10.66
C LEU A 139 -3.22 33.62 9.82
N SER A 140 -2.53 34.40 9.00
CA SER A 140 -3.14 35.54 8.30
C SER A 140 -3.33 35.29 6.81
N THR A 141 -2.54 34.39 6.22
CA THR A 141 -2.55 34.12 4.78
C THR A 141 -2.62 32.63 4.49
N ARG A 142 -3.10 32.27 3.29
CA ARG A 142 -3.14 30.88 2.83
C ARG A 142 -1.74 30.23 2.84
N LYS A 143 -0.69 31.01 2.56
CA LYS A 143 0.71 30.54 2.56
C LYS A 143 1.14 30.03 3.94
N ASP A 144 0.57 30.53 5.03
CA ASP A 144 0.93 30.12 6.39
C ASP A 144 0.49 28.66 6.71
N ILE A 145 -0.49 28.14 5.98
CA ILE A 145 -0.99 26.76 6.08
C ILE A 145 -0.22 25.79 5.14
N PHE A 146 0.64 26.30 4.24
CA PHE A 146 1.45 25.44 3.36
C PHE A 146 2.63 24.79 4.11
N HIS A 147 3.34 23.90 3.41
CA HIS A 147 4.51 23.24 3.98
C HIS A 147 5.61 24.25 4.35
N ILE A 148 6.54 23.82 5.20
CA ILE A 148 7.71 24.61 5.57
C ILE A 148 8.50 24.94 4.28
N PRO A 149 8.95 26.20 4.07
CA PRO A 149 9.74 26.59 2.91
C PRO A 149 11.01 25.72 2.74
N PHE A 150 11.45 25.53 1.50
CA PHE A 150 12.58 24.64 1.19
C PHE A 150 13.90 25.04 1.88
N ASN A 151 14.18 26.34 1.98
CA ASN A 151 15.35 26.85 2.71
C ASN A 151 15.29 26.56 4.23
N GLN A 152 14.12 26.22 4.76
CA GLN A 152 13.89 25.86 6.15
C GLN A 152 13.63 24.35 6.32
N ARG A 153 13.97 23.52 5.33
CA ARG A 153 13.69 22.07 5.36
C ARG A 153 14.26 21.34 6.57
N HIS A 154 15.34 21.85 7.18
CA HIS A 154 15.91 21.29 8.41
C HIS A 154 14.94 21.30 9.61
N LEU A 155 13.88 22.12 9.56
CA LEU A 155 12.80 22.14 10.56
C LEU A 155 11.73 21.07 10.30
N VAL A 156 11.75 20.41 9.14
CA VAL A 156 10.81 19.35 8.78
C VAL A 156 11.23 18.06 9.48
N ARG A 157 10.52 17.70 10.54
CA ARG A 157 10.66 16.43 11.24
C ARG A 157 10.14 15.27 10.37
N ALA A 158 10.63 14.06 10.63
CA ALA A 158 10.03 12.85 10.06
C ALA A 158 8.56 12.72 10.51
N GLN A 159 7.70 12.29 9.59
CA GLN A 159 6.28 12.02 9.81
C GLN A 159 5.96 10.64 9.23
N ARG A 160 4.74 10.13 9.46
CA ARG A 160 4.31 8.78 9.05
C ARG A 160 4.60 8.44 7.58
N TYR A 161 4.52 9.43 6.70
CA TYR A 161 4.68 9.26 5.25
C TYR A 161 5.78 10.17 4.66
N SER A 162 6.66 10.74 5.49
CA SER A 162 7.72 11.63 5.02
C SER A 162 9.00 11.48 5.83
N VAL A 163 10.14 11.47 5.13
CA VAL A 163 11.46 11.53 5.76
C VAL A 163 11.76 12.94 6.25
N ALA A 164 12.64 13.07 7.25
CA ALA A 164 13.08 14.37 7.73
C ALA A 164 13.71 15.18 6.59
N GLY A 165 13.42 16.48 6.53
CA GLY A 165 13.89 17.35 5.45
C GLY A 165 13.07 17.31 4.15
N LEU A 166 12.07 16.42 4.02
CA LEU A 166 11.18 16.38 2.87
C LEU A 166 9.79 16.94 3.25
N PRO A 167 9.41 18.15 2.80
CA PRO A 167 8.11 18.72 3.12
C PRO A 167 6.96 17.95 2.45
N CYS A 168 6.00 17.47 3.24
CA CYS A 168 4.78 16.81 2.76
C CYS A 168 3.51 17.56 3.21
N LEU A 169 2.44 17.40 2.44
CA LEU A 169 1.13 17.99 2.71
C LEU A 169 0.18 16.94 3.30
N TYR A 170 -0.20 17.13 4.56
CA TYR A 170 -1.18 16.28 5.24
C TYR A 170 -2.56 16.93 5.15
N LEU A 171 -3.52 16.18 4.59
CA LEU A 171 -4.88 16.64 4.35
C LEU A 171 -5.87 15.62 4.94
N GLY A 172 -6.95 16.11 5.54
CA GLY A 172 -8.05 15.29 6.06
C GLY A 172 -9.36 15.57 5.33
N THR A 173 -10.29 14.62 5.36
CA THR A 173 -11.63 14.75 4.76
C THR A 173 -12.60 15.57 5.62
N SER A 174 -12.21 15.91 6.86
CA SER A 174 -12.94 16.84 7.73
C SER A 174 -12.00 17.57 8.68
N LEU A 175 -12.45 18.71 9.21
CA LEU A 175 -11.73 19.43 10.28
C LEU A 175 -11.59 18.58 11.54
N TYR A 176 -12.59 17.75 11.86
CA TYR A 176 -12.54 16.84 13.00
C TYR A 176 -11.40 15.81 12.87
N ILE A 177 -11.27 15.16 11.70
CA ILE A 177 -10.17 14.22 11.44
C ILE A 177 -8.82 14.94 11.53
N CYS A 178 -8.72 16.14 10.96
CA CYS A 178 -7.48 16.91 11.05
C CYS A 178 -7.11 17.19 12.52
N TRP A 179 -8.06 17.60 13.35
CA TRP A 179 -7.83 17.85 14.77
C TRP A 179 -7.43 16.60 15.54
N ARG A 180 -7.97 15.42 15.18
CA ARG A 180 -7.62 14.13 15.80
C ARG A 180 -6.21 13.63 15.46
N GLU A 181 -5.65 14.04 14.32
CA GLU A 181 -4.29 13.68 13.87
C GLU A 181 -3.21 14.73 14.27
N MET A 182 -3.59 15.80 14.98
CA MET A 182 -2.66 16.81 15.53
C MET A 182 -2.00 16.35 16.82
#